data_AF-A0A379FMB1-F1
#
_entry.id   AF-A0A379FMB1-F1
#
_cell.length_a   1.000
_cell.length_b   1.000
_cell.length_c   1.000
_cell.angle_alpha   90.00
_cell.angle_beta   90.00
_cell.angle_gamma   90.00
#
_symmetry.space_group_name_H-M   'P 1'
#
loop_
_entity.id
_entity.type
_entity.pdbx_description
1 polymer ?
#
loop_
_entity_poly.entity_id
_entity_poly.type
_entity_poly.pdbx_seq_one_letter_code
_entity_poly.pdbx_strand_id
1 'polypeptide(L)'
;MADIPAPCEQAYQQQGKIAMLKKTLCSFHWRAALLLLPFFVLFSLFQIAPMIWVLINSFIYEEAWSLGNYLEVFNNDFYLQAFENTLWLSVICSVIGLFISSITAFSIYKMQGKIRRIMISFTTMASNFSGVPLAFAFIIILGFNGAITLQLKAWGIIEDFNIYSASG
;
A
#
# COMPACT_ATOMS: atom_id res chain seq x y z
N MET A 1 39.65 6.15 59.67
CA MET A 1 39.01 4.90 59.22
C MET A 1 37.51 5.10 59.37
N ALA A 2 36.74 4.80 58.31
CA ALA A 2 35.33 5.13 58.04
C ALA A 2 35.08 6.61 57.67
N ASP A 3 34.89 6.97 56.40
CA ASP A 3 33.77 6.71 55.45
C ASP A 3 32.51 7.51 55.77
N ILE A 4 32.25 8.59 55.03
CA ILE A 4 30.92 8.89 54.44
C ILE A 4 31.12 9.69 53.13
N PRO A 5 31.00 9.08 51.95
CA PRO A 5 30.93 9.81 50.68
C PRO A 5 29.51 10.34 50.42
N ALA A 6 29.45 11.48 49.74
CA ALA A 6 28.33 12.14 49.07
C ALA A 6 26.94 11.45 49.02
N PRO A 7 25.93 11.98 49.73
CA PRO A 7 24.51 11.72 49.44
C PRO A 7 23.84 12.85 48.64
N CYS A 8 24.40 14.07 48.62
CA CYS A 8 23.67 15.27 48.19
C CYS A 8 23.72 15.55 46.67
N GLU A 9 24.82 15.18 45.99
CA GLU A 9 24.97 15.43 44.54
C GLU A 9 24.17 14.44 43.65
N GLN A 10 23.98 13.21 44.13
CA GLN A 10 23.28 12.17 43.35
C GLN A 10 21.77 12.41 43.28
N ALA A 11 21.16 12.97 44.33
CA ALA A 11 19.74 13.28 44.38
C ALA A 11 19.33 14.39 43.37
N TYR A 12 20.17 15.40 43.19
CA TYR A 12 19.93 16.51 42.25
C TYR A 12 20.05 16.07 40.78
N GLN A 13 21.06 15.24 40.46
CA GLN A 13 21.27 14.67 39.13
C GLN A 13 20.14 13.71 38.72
N GLN A 14 19.62 12.91 39.65
CA GLN A 14 18.56 11.94 39.38
C GLN A 14 17.19 12.60 39.23
N GLN A 15 16.88 13.65 40.01
CA GLN A 15 15.67 14.47 39.83
C GLN A 15 15.64 15.22 38.49
N GLY A 16 16.78 15.79 38.07
CA GLY A 16 16.90 16.47 36.77
C GLY A 16 16.69 15.53 35.58
N LYS A 17 17.19 14.30 35.67
CA LYS A 17 17.06 13.28 34.61
C LYS A 17 15.63 12.74 34.49
N ILE A 18 14.94 12.52 35.62
CA ILE A 18 13.53 12.07 35.63
C ILE A 18 12.60 13.19 35.14
N ALA A 19 12.85 14.45 35.51
CA ALA A 19 12.08 15.60 35.03
C ALA A 19 12.25 15.84 33.53
N MET A 20 13.47 15.68 32.99
CA MET A 20 13.74 15.80 31.55
C MET A 20 13.12 14.65 30.74
N LEU A 21 13.20 13.40 31.21
CA LEU A 21 12.66 12.24 30.49
C LEU A 21 11.12 12.27 30.41
N LYS A 22 10.46 12.77 31.46
CA LYS A 22 9.00 12.95 31.47
C LYS A 22 8.54 14.08 30.54
N LYS A 23 9.36 15.13 30.37
CA LYS A 23 9.03 16.29 29.53
C LYS A 23 9.07 15.97 28.03
N THR A 24 9.98 15.09 27.61
CA THR A 24 10.07 14.64 26.21
C THR A 24 8.90 13.74 25.78
N LEU A 25 8.31 12.99 26.72
CA LEU A 25 7.13 12.16 26.47
C LEU A 25 5.79 12.91 26.64
N CYS A 26 5.78 14.02 27.38
CA CYS A 26 4.56 14.73 27.78
C CYS A 26 4.34 16.08 27.08
N SER A 27 5.20 16.48 26.13
CA SER A 27 4.84 17.54 25.17
C SER A 27 4.06 16.96 23.98
N PHE A 28 3.07 16.12 24.27
CA PHE A 28 2.05 15.77 23.30
C PHE A 28 1.24 17.05 23.07
N HIS A 29 1.49 17.70 21.94
CA HIS A 29 0.87 18.96 21.57
C HIS A 29 -0.64 18.73 21.45
N TRP A 30 -1.41 18.94 22.53
CA TRP A 30 -2.88 18.83 22.56
C TRP A 30 -3.54 19.59 21.41
N ARG A 31 -2.93 20.71 20.98
CA ARG A 31 -3.32 21.48 19.80
C ARG A 31 -3.10 20.74 18.47
N ALA A 32 -2.00 20.00 18.32
CA ALA A 32 -1.76 19.14 17.16
C ALA A 32 -2.70 17.92 17.17
N ALA A 33 -3.01 17.38 18.35
CA ALA A 33 -3.99 16.30 18.49
C ALA A 33 -5.40 16.75 18.10
N LEU A 34 -5.82 17.97 18.47
CA LEU A 34 -7.08 18.58 18.03
C LEU A 34 -7.15 18.80 16.51
N LEU A 35 -6.02 19.12 15.87
CA LEU A 35 -5.91 19.25 14.41
C LEU A 35 -5.99 17.90 13.68
N LEU A 36 -5.50 16.83 14.30
CA LEU A 36 -5.56 15.46 13.77
C LEU A 36 -6.88 14.74 14.08
N LEU A 37 -7.63 15.22 15.08
CA LEU A 37 -8.90 14.66 15.51
C LEU A 37 -9.92 14.49 14.37
N PRO A 38 -10.20 15.49 13.50
CA PRO A 38 -11.15 15.30 12.41
C PRO A 38 -10.70 14.23 11.40
N PHE A 39 -9.40 14.12 11.13
CA PHE A 39 -8.85 13.06 10.27
C PHE A 39 -9.10 11.68 10.89
N PHE A 40 -8.79 11.52 12.17
CA PHE A 40 -8.94 10.23 12.84
C PHE A 40 -10.41 9.81 12.96
N VAL A 41 -11.30 10.76 13.26
CA VAL A 41 -12.75 10.50 13.33
C VAL A 41 -13.28 10.03 11.97
N LEU A 42 -12.97 10.74 10.89
CA LEU A 42 -13.41 10.35 9.54
C LEU A 42 -12.79 9.03 9.09
N PHE A 43 -11.49 8.82 9.32
CA PHE A 43 -10.81 7.57 9.01
C PHE A 43 -11.42 6.40 9.77
N SER A 44 -11.67 6.53 11.07
CA SER A 44 -12.29 5.47 11.85
C SER A 44 -13.73 5.19 11.41
N LEU A 45 -14.53 6.23 11.10
CA LEU A 45 -15.92 6.06 10.65
C LEU A 45 -16.05 5.44 9.26
N PHE A 46 -15.23 5.86 8.30
CA PHE A 46 -15.39 5.45 6.90
C PHE A 46 -14.46 4.32 6.44
N GLN A 47 -13.33 4.10 7.12
CA GLN A 47 -12.40 3.00 6.80
C GLN A 47 -12.54 1.86 7.81
N ILE A 48 -12.40 2.17 9.10
CA ILE A 48 -12.29 1.13 10.13
C ILE A 48 -13.65 0.52 10.47
N ALA A 49 -14.71 1.33 10.57
CA ALA A 49 -16.05 0.83 10.88
C ALA A 49 -16.57 -0.19 9.85
N PRO A 50 -16.56 0.05 8.53
CA PRO A 50 -16.99 -0.96 7.56
C PRO A 50 -16.07 -2.19 7.55
N MET A 51 -14.76 -2.02 7.80
CA MET A 51 -13.84 -3.14 7.90
C MET A 51 -14.17 -4.04 9.10
N ILE A 52 -14.43 -3.47 10.28
CA ILE A 52 -14.86 -4.23 11.46
C ILE A 52 -16.22 -4.89 11.22
N TRP A 53 -17.15 -4.16 10.59
CA TRP A 53 -18.47 -4.69 10.24
C TRP A 53 -18.34 -5.94 9.36
N VAL A 54 -17.58 -5.86 8.27
CA VAL A 54 -17.33 -7.00 7.37
C VAL A 54 -16.62 -8.14 8.11
N LEU A 55 -15.65 -7.82 8.97
CA LEU A 55 -14.93 -8.82 9.76
C LEU A 55 -15.87 -9.59 10.69
N ILE A 56 -16.75 -8.91 11.43
CA ILE A 56 -17.73 -9.57 12.31
C ILE A 56 -18.71 -10.41 11.48
N ASN A 57 -19.23 -9.86 10.38
CA ASN A 57 -20.14 -10.59 9.49
C ASN A 57 -19.46 -11.81 8.84
N SER A 58 -18.15 -11.82 8.65
CA SER A 58 -17.41 -12.98 8.15
C SER A 58 -17.50 -14.21 9.07
N PHE A 59 -17.75 -14.02 10.37
CA PHE A 59 -17.95 -15.10 11.34
C PHE A 59 -19.43 -15.49 11.51
N ILE A 60 -20.36 -14.83 10.83
CA ILE A 60 -21.78 -15.13 10.88
C ILE A 60 -22.13 -15.95 9.64
N TYR A 61 -22.65 -17.16 9.85
CA TYR A 61 -23.11 -18.06 8.81
C TYR A 61 -24.52 -18.53 9.18
N GLU A 62 -25.49 -18.30 8.29
CA GLU A 62 -26.91 -18.65 8.56
C GLU A 62 -27.42 -18.17 9.93
N GLU A 63 -27.09 -16.92 10.30
CA GLU A 63 -27.44 -16.29 11.58
C GLU A 63 -26.83 -16.92 12.85
N ALA A 64 -25.91 -17.88 12.69
CA ALA A 64 -25.11 -18.44 13.78
C ALA A 64 -23.63 -18.03 13.67
N TRP A 65 -22.95 -17.95 14.82
CA TRP A 65 -21.50 -17.80 14.83
C TRP A 65 -20.84 -19.10 14.34
N SER A 66 -20.11 -19.03 13.23
CA SER A 66 -19.52 -20.20 12.59
C SER A 66 -18.27 -19.83 11.80
N LEU A 67 -17.38 -20.81 11.66
CA LEU A 67 -16.22 -20.75 10.76
C LEU A 67 -16.54 -21.35 9.38
N GLY A 68 -17.81 -21.67 9.10
CA GLY A 68 -18.27 -22.27 7.85
C GLY A 68 -17.85 -21.50 6.60
N ASN A 69 -17.97 -20.17 6.62
CA ASN A 69 -17.52 -19.29 5.53
C ASN A 69 -16.04 -19.53 5.17
N TYR A 70 -15.16 -19.68 6.17
CA TYR A 70 -13.74 -19.91 5.93
C TYR A 70 -13.48 -21.31 5.36
N LEU A 71 -14.15 -22.34 5.89
CA LEU A 71 -14.03 -23.70 5.37
C LEU A 71 -14.49 -23.81 3.92
N GLU A 72 -15.55 -23.09 3.54
CA GLU A 72 -16.04 -23.05 2.16
C GLU A 72 -15.02 -22.38 1.23
N VAL A 73 -14.38 -21.28 1.67
CA VAL A 73 -13.32 -20.62 0.91
C VAL A 73 -12.13 -21.53 0.65
N PHE A 74 -11.72 -22.34 1.63
CA PHE A 74 -10.59 -23.27 1.48
C PHE A 74 -10.95 -24.56 0.73
N ASN A 75 -12.22 -24.95 0.68
CA ASN A 75 -12.65 -26.16 -0.04
C ASN A 75 -13.05 -25.89 -1.50
N ASN A 76 -13.25 -24.62 -1.89
CA ASN A 76 -13.67 -24.28 -3.23
C ASN A 76 -12.45 -23.93 -4.11
N ASP A 77 -12.18 -24.79 -5.08
CA ASP A 77 -11.07 -24.67 -6.03
C ASP A 77 -11.08 -23.33 -6.79
N PHE A 78 -12.26 -22.75 -7.05
CA PHE A 78 -12.35 -21.46 -7.73
C PHE A 78 -11.77 -20.32 -6.89
N TYR A 79 -12.03 -20.31 -5.56
CA TYR A 79 -11.46 -19.30 -4.68
C TYR A 79 -9.95 -19.49 -4.55
N LEU A 80 -9.49 -20.73 -4.37
CA LEU A 80 -8.06 -21.03 -4.30
C LEU A 80 -7.31 -20.62 -5.58
N GLN A 81 -7.86 -20.91 -6.74
CA GLN A 81 -7.29 -20.49 -8.03
C GLN A 81 -7.21 -18.96 -8.14
N ALA A 82 -8.24 -18.23 -7.70
CA ALA A 82 -8.21 -16.77 -7.70
C ALA A 82 -7.12 -16.21 -6.76
N PHE A 83 -6.93 -16.81 -5.59
CA PHE A 83 -5.85 -16.44 -4.67
C PHE A 83 -4.46 -16.72 -5.26
N GLU A 84 -4.25 -17.90 -5.85
CA GLU A 84 -2.98 -18.27 -6.47
C GLU A 84 -2.64 -17.31 -7.62
N ASN A 85 -3.58 -17.07 -8.53
CA ASN A 85 -3.39 -16.14 -9.64
C ASN A 85 -3.06 -14.72 -9.17
N THR A 86 -3.77 -14.23 -8.16
CA THR A 86 -3.53 -12.87 -7.62
C THR A 86 -2.17 -12.77 -6.94
N LEU A 87 -1.79 -13.80 -6.17
CA LEU A 87 -0.51 -13.82 -5.45
C LEU A 87 0.66 -13.93 -6.43
N TRP A 88 0.56 -14.84 -7.41
CA TRP A 88 1.56 -14.98 -8.47
C TRP A 88 1.74 -13.69 -9.27
N LEU A 89 0.63 -13.07 -9.70
CA LEU A 89 0.65 -11.80 -10.40
C LEU A 89 1.25 -10.68 -9.55
N SER A 90 0.90 -10.62 -8.26
CA SER A 90 1.43 -9.61 -7.33
C SER A 90 2.95 -9.74 -7.15
N VAL A 91 3.47 -10.96 -7.06
CA VAL A 91 4.92 -11.21 -6.96
C VAL A 91 5.63 -10.75 -8.23
N ILE A 92 5.16 -11.17 -9.41
CA ILE A 92 5.74 -10.76 -10.70
C ILE A 92 5.72 -9.24 -10.84
N CYS A 93 4.56 -8.62 -10.63
CA CYS A 93 4.40 -7.17 -10.74
C CYS A 93 5.29 -6.42 -9.74
N SER A 94 5.43 -6.93 -8.52
CA SER A 94 6.29 -6.30 -7.50
C SER A 94 7.76 -6.39 -7.87
N VAL A 95 8.24 -7.53 -8.36
CA VAL A 95 9.64 -7.72 -8.75
C VAL A 95 9.98 -6.85 -9.97
N ILE A 96 9.17 -6.95 -11.04
CA ILE A 96 9.37 -6.17 -12.26
C ILE A 96 9.23 -4.67 -11.96
N GLY A 97 8.19 -4.29 -11.21
CA GLY A 97 7.93 -2.91 -10.81
C GLY A 97 9.06 -2.34 -9.95
N LEU A 98 9.58 -3.10 -8.99
CA LEU A 98 10.72 -2.69 -8.16
C LEU A 98 11.97 -2.51 -9.01
N PHE A 99 12.26 -3.44 -9.93
CA PHE A 99 13.44 -3.35 -10.79
C PHE A 99 13.38 -2.10 -11.69
N ILE A 100 12.27 -1.92 -12.41
CA ILE A 100 12.08 -0.77 -13.30
C ILE A 100 12.07 0.54 -12.50
N SER A 101 11.32 0.61 -11.40
CA SER A 101 11.24 1.82 -10.57
C SER A 101 12.58 2.18 -9.94
N SER A 102 13.40 1.22 -9.53
CA SER A 102 14.74 1.48 -8.99
C SER A 102 15.64 2.13 -10.03
N ILE A 103 15.65 1.61 -11.27
CA ILE A 103 16.41 2.18 -12.38
C ILE A 103 15.90 3.59 -12.71
N THR A 104 14.58 3.75 -12.82
CA THR A 104 13.96 5.05 -13.12
C THR A 104 14.24 6.08 -12.02
N ALA A 105 14.11 5.70 -10.75
CA ALA A 105 14.39 6.57 -9.61
C ALA A 105 15.87 7.01 -9.58
N PHE A 106 16.80 6.08 -9.82
CA PHE A 106 18.23 6.40 -9.93
C PHE A 106 18.52 7.36 -11.11
N SER A 107 17.88 7.13 -12.25
CA SER A 107 18.00 8.00 -13.43
C SER A 107 17.48 9.42 -13.14
N ILE A 108 16.28 9.54 -12.57
CA ILE A 108 15.67 10.83 -12.20
C ILE A 108 16.53 11.57 -11.16
N TYR A 109 17.16 10.84 -10.23
CA TYR A 109 18.05 11.44 -9.23
C TYR A 109 19.28 12.11 -9.85
N LYS A 110 19.87 11.52 -10.90
CA LYS A 110 21.03 12.10 -11.61
C LYS A 110 20.67 13.21 -12.58
N MET A 111 19.42 13.28 -13.05
CA MET A 111 18.97 14.30 -14.00
C MET A 111 18.74 15.67 -13.34
N GLN A 112 19.06 16.75 -14.04
CA GLN A 112 18.77 18.12 -13.59
C GLN A 112 17.94 18.88 -14.63
N GLY A 113 17.23 19.93 -14.19
CA GLY A 113 16.50 20.84 -15.08
C GLY A 113 15.07 20.42 -15.42
N LYS A 114 14.59 20.80 -16.62
CA LYS A 114 13.19 20.66 -17.05
C LYS A 114 12.74 19.21 -17.19
N ILE A 115 13.60 18.31 -17.69
CA ILE A 115 13.24 16.91 -17.94
C ILE A 115 12.94 16.17 -16.63
N ARG A 116 13.71 16.43 -15.55
CA ARG A 116 13.41 15.91 -14.20
C ARG A 116 12.01 16.32 -13.72
N ARG A 117 11.62 17.59 -13.93
CA ARG A 117 10.28 18.07 -13.54
C ARG A 117 9.16 17.40 -14.33
N ILE A 118 9.34 17.21 -15.63
CA ILE A 118 8.37 16.49 -16.47
C ILE A 118 8.22 15.05 -15.98
N MET A 119 9.33 14.34 -15.75
CA MET A 119 9.30 12.96 -15.25
C MET A 119 8.61 12.83 -13.89
N ILE A 120 8.97 13.70 -12.92
CA ILE A 120 8.30 13.70 -11.60
C ILE A 120 6.80 13.97 -11.73
N SER A 121 6.40 14.89 -12.60
CA SER A 121 4.98 15.21 -12.83
C SER A 121 4.24 14.03 -13.47
N PHE A 122 4.85 13.39 -14.46
CA PHE A 122 4.30 12.21 -15.11
C PHE A 122 4.15 11.04 -14.13
N THR A 123 5.17 10.73 -13.33
CA THR A 123 5.10 9.70 -12.30
C THR A 123 4.01 10.00 -11.28
N THR A 124 3.91 11.25 -10.82
CA THR A 124 2.88 11.67 -9.85
C THR A 124 1.46 11.50 -10.43
N MET A 125 1.26 11.88 -11.70
CA MET A 125 -0.01 11.67 -12.38
C MET A 125 -0.31 10.17 -12.55
N ALA A 126 0.67 9.40 -13.04
CA ALA A 126 0.59 7.95 -13.22
C ALA A 126 0.17 7.23 -11.92
N SER A 127 0.77 7.58 -10.78
CA SER A 127 0.47 6.99 -9.47
C SER A 127 -0.92 7.33 -8.93
N ASN A 128 -1.56 8.40 -9.42
CA ASN A 128 -2.89 8.80 -9.00
C ASN A 128 -4.00 8.35 -9.97
N PHE A 129 -3.67 7.62 -11.05
CA PHE A 129 -4.72 7.06 -11.90
C PHE A 129 -5.54 6.02 -11.14
N SER A 130 -6.86 6.20 -11.17
CA SER A 130 -7.80 5.19 -10.69
C SER A 130 -7.75 3.94 -11.56
N GLY A 131 -7.87 2.76 -10.93
CA GLY A 131 -7.74 1.48 -11.62
C GLY A 131 -8.76 1.24 -12.74
N VAL A 132 -9.99 1.76 -12.60
CA VAL A 132 -11.07 1.52 -13.58
C VAL A 132 -10.74 2.14 -14.96
N PRO A 133 -10.48 3.47 -15.08
CA PRO A 133 -10.00 4.06 -16.34
C PRO A 133 -8.71 3.44 -16.87
N LEU A 134 -7.77 3.05 -15.99
CA LEU A 134 -6.51 2.45 -16.39
C LEU A 134 -6.75 1.10 -17.10
N ALA A 135 -7.63 0.26 -16.57
CA ALA A 135 -8.02 -1.01 -17.18
C ALA A 135 -8.67 -0.78 -18.56
N PHE A 136 -9.58 0.18 -18.68
CA PHE A 136 -10.20 0.52 -19.97
C PHE A 136 -9.19 1.02 -21.00
N ALA A 137 -8.22 1.84 -20.59
CA ALA A 137 -7.16 2.29 -21.48
C ALA A 137 -6.36 1.10 -22.05
N PHE A 138 -5.99 0.13 -21.20
CA PHE A 138 -5.33 -1.09 -21.67
C PHE A 138 -6.21 -1.90 -22.61
N ILE A 139 -7.50 -2.08 -22.31
CA ILE A 139 -8.44 -2.79 -23.19
C ILE A 139 -8.56 -2.11 -24.56
N ILE A 140 -8.65 -0.77 -24.62
CA ILE A 140 -8.78 -0.04 -25.89
C ILE A 140 -7.49 -0.10 -26.70
N ILE A 141 -6.33 -0.03 -26.04
CA ILE A 141 -5.03 0.02 -26.72
C ILE A 141 -4.59 -1.39 -27.16
N LEU A 142 -4.76 -2.39 -26.29
CA LEU A 142 -4.22 -3.75 -26.42
C LEU A 142 -5.30 -4.84 -26.59
N GLY A 143 -6.59 -4.48 -26.66
CA GLY A 143 -7.64 -5.45 -26.91
C GLY A 143 -7.57 -6.05 -28.32
N PHE A 144 -8.52 -6.93 -28.65
CA PHE A 144 -8.53 -7.66 -29.92
C PHE A 144 -8.51 -6.74 -31.16
N ASN A 145 -9.25 -5.63 -31.11
CA ASN A 145 -9.24 -4.56 -32.13
C ASN A 145 -8.51 -3.29 -31.65
N GLY A 146 -7.56 -3.44 -30.73
CA GLY A 146 -6.78 -2.32 -30.22
C GLY A 146 -5.81 -1.79 -31.26
N ALA A 147 -5.52 -0.48 -31.21
CA ALA A 147 -4.61 0.17 -32.16
C ALA A 147 -3.21 -0.49 -32.17
N ILE A 148 -2.71 -0.89 -31.00
CA ILE A 148 -1.40 -1.55 -30.89
C ILE A 148 -1.48 -2.99 -31.40
N THR A 149 -2.51 -3.74 -31.03
CA THR A 149 -2.71 -5.13 -31.48
C THR A 149 -2.79 -5.24 -33.00
N LEU A 150 -3.58 -4.36 -33.63
CA LEU A 150 -3.69 -4.31 -35.09
C LEU A 150 -2.37 -3.91 -35.76
N GLN A 151 -1.62 -2.97 -35.16
CA GLN A 151 -0.31 -2.57 -35.70
C GLN A 151 0.72 -3.70 -35.60
N LEU A 152 0.76 -4.46 -34.50
CA LEU A 152 1.67 -5.60 -34.36
C LEU A 152 1.29 -6.77 -35.29
N LYS A 153 -0.02 -6.99 -35.52
CA LYS A 153 -0.51 -7.93 -36.54
C LYS A 153 -0.08 -7.48 -37.95
N ALA A 154 -0.20 -6.19 -38.26
CA ALA A 154 0.22 -5.64 -39.55
C ALA A 154 1.73 -5.76 -39.79
N TRP A 155 2.55 -5.72 -38.73
CA TRP A 155 3.99 -5.98 -38.79
C TRP A 155 4.36 -7.48 -38.81
N GLY A 156 3.37 -8.38 -38.73
CA GLY A 156 3.59 -9.83 -38.76
C GLY A 156 4.30 -10.39 -37.52
N ILE A 157 4.30 -9.65 -36.40
CA ILE A 157 4.99 -10.06 -35.16
C ILE A 157 4.13 -11.04 -34.36
N ILE A 158 2.79 -10.96 -34.48
CA ILE A 158 1.83 -11.75 -33.69
C ILE A 158 0.64 -12.13 -34.57
N GLU A 159 0.14 -13.36 -34.46
CA GLU A 159 -1.07 -13.84 -35.16
C GLU A 159 -2.33 -13.59 -34.34
N ASP A 160 -2.32 -13.97 -33.05
CA ASP A 160 -3.39 -13.69 -32.09
C ASP A 160 -2.84 -13.28 -30.73
N PHE A 161 -3.46 -12.25 -30.15
CA PHE A 161 -3.12 -11.69 -28.84
C PHE A 161 -4.40 -11.43 -28.06
N ASN A 162 -4.52 -12.05 -26.89
CA ASN A 162 -5.63 -11.86 -25.99
C ASN A 162 -5.15 -11.35 -24.62
N ILE A 163 -5.48 -10.10 -24.31
CA ILE A 163 -5.18 -9.49 -23.01
C ILE A 163 -6.02 -10.07 -21.84
N TYR A 164 -7.05 -10.88 -22.13
CA TYR A 164 -7.95 -11.46 -21.15
C TYR A 164 -7.52 -12.86 -20.67
N SER A 165 -6.48 -13.46 -21.25
CA SER A 165 -5.98 -14.78 -20.87
C SER A 165 -4.48 -14.78 -20.62
N ALA A 166 -4.02 -15.56 -19.64
CA ALA A 166 -2.60 -15.77 -19.38
C ALA A 166 -1.92 -16.63 -20.47
N SER A 167 -2.71 -17.40 -21.24
CA SER A 167 -2.22 -18.26 -22.32
C SER A 167 -1.98 -17.54 -23.64
N GLY A 168 -2.29 -16.24 -23.72
CA GLY A 168 -2.34 -15.48 -24.97
C GLY A 168 -3.63 -15.64 -25.74
#